data_AF-A0A3D0TXW0-F1
#
_entry.id   AF-A0A3D0TXW0-F1
#
_cell.length_a   1.000
_cell.length_b   1.000
_cell.length_c   1.000
_cell.angle_alpha   90.00
_cell.angle_beta   90.00
_cell.angle_gamma   90.00
#
_symmetry.space_group_name_H-M   'P 1'
#
loop_
_entity.id
_entity.type
_entity.pdbx_description
1 polymer ?
#
loop_
_entity_poly.entity_id
_entity_poly.type
_entity_poly.pdbx_seq_one_letter_code
_entity_poly.pdbx_strand_id
1 'polypeptide(L)'
;MSTDTRPLLRAAVDRLVADRAFAEFAQLRDAPTLRAAEDVRPFLVAGLAVGSGRRPLLVVVPTAVAAQRMAEDLRTWLGAAAVAELPAWETLPFERVSPDVATMGRRLEVVSRLALSS
;
A
#
# COMPACT_ATOMS: atom_id res chain seq x y z
N MET A 1 12.44 0.46 -27.16
CA MET A 1 13.33 1.14 -26.20
C MET A 1 12.44 1.68 -25.11
N SER A 2 12.28 0.95 -24.00
CA SER A 2 11.35 1.32 -22.93
C SER A 2 12.00 2.41 -22.06
N THR A 3 11.41 3.60 -22.01
CA THR A 3 11.88 4.71 -21.17
C THR A 3 11.70 4.35 -19.70
N ASP A 4 12.75 4.48 -18.88
CA ASP A 4 12.61 4.29 -17.42
C ASP A 4 11.83 5.46 -16.83
N THR A 5 10.55 5.23 -16.51
CA THR A 5 9.63 6.25 -15.98
C THR A 5 9.81 6.48 -14.47
N ARG A 6 10.57 5.63 -13.76
CA ARG A 6 10.69 5.69 -12.29
C ARG A 6 11.20 7.04 -11.76
N PRO A 7 12.16 7.74 -12.40
CA PRO A 7 12.58 9.07 -11.95
C PRO A 7 11.44 10.10 -11.97
N LEU A 8 10.56 10.04 -12.97
CA LEU A 8 9.41 10.94 -13.08
C LEU A 8 8.37 10.67 -12.00
N LEU A 9 8.09 9.38 -11.75
CA LEU A 9 7.18 8.97 -10.68
C LEU A 9 7.70 9.42 -9.31
N ARG A 10 9.00 9.28 -9.07
CA ARG A 10 9.63 9.74 -7.84
C ARG A 10 9.51 11.25 -7.66
N ALA A 11 9.82 12.02 -8.71
CA ALA A 11 9.70 13.47 -8.68
C ALA A 11 8.26 13.94 -8.42
N ALA A 12 7.26 13.23 -8.96
CA ALA A 12 5.86 13.54 -8.68
C ALA A 12 5.50 13.32 -7.20
N VAL A 13 5.98 12.24 -6.58
CA VAL A 13 5.78 11.98 -5.14
C VAL A 13 6.49 13.03 -4.30
N ASP A 14 7.73 13.38 -4.64
CA ASP A 14 8.48 14.40 -3.92
C ASP A 14 7.78 15.78 -4.01
N ARG A 15 7.19 16.11 -5.17
CA ARG A 15 6.39 17.33 -5.37
C ARG A 15 5.10 17.33 -4.54
N LEU A 16 4.43 16.18 -4.42
CA LEU A 16 3.25 16.02 -3.57
C LEU A 16 3.60 16.19 -2.09
N VAL A 17 4.70 15.57 -1.63
CA VAL A 17 5.14 15.70 -0.23
C VAL A 17 5.59 17.12 0.11
N ALA A 18 6.15 17.86 -0.86
CA ALA A 18 6.50 19.27 -0.69
C ALA A 18 5.29 20.22 -0.73
N ASP A 19 4.11 19.74 -1.17
CA ASP A 19 2.90 20.55 -1.14
C ASP A 19 2.44 20.76 0.31
N ARG A 20 2.23 22.02 0.68
CA ARG A 20 1.91 22.41 2.05
C ARG A 20 0.61 21.75 2.55
N ALA A 21 -0.44 21.74 1.74
CA ALA A 21 -1.73 21.21 2.15
C ALA A 21 -1.66 19.69 2.36
N PHE A 22 -0.94 19.00 1.46
CA PHE A 22 -0.71 17.56 1.61
C PHE A 22 0.18 17.24 2.83
N ALA A 23 1.26 18.01 3.05
CA ALA A 23 2.14 17.83 4.19
C ALA A 23 1.41 18.03 5.53
N GLU A 24 0.57 19.07 5.65
CA GLU A 24 -0.28 19.30 6.81
C GLU A 24 -1.27 18.14 7.00
N PHE A 25 -1.97 17.74 5.93
CA PHE A 25 -2.89 16.59 5.96
C PHE A 25 -2.19 15.30 6.43
N ALA A 26 -0.99 15.02 5.92
CA ALA A 26 -0.23 13.83 6.24
C ALA A 26 0.16 13.77 7.73
N GLN A 27 0.13 14.88 8.47
CA GLN A 27 0.45 14.90 9.91
C GLN A 27 -0.78 14.78 10.82
N LEU A 28 -2.00 14.93 10.29
CA LEU A 28 -3.23 14.78 11.06
C LEU A 28 -3.33 13.38 11.70
N ARG A 29 -3.95 13.33 12.89
CA ARG A 29 -4.12 12.09 13.70
C ARG A 29 -5.59 11.69 13.85
N ASP A 30 -6.47 12.67 13.95
CA ASP A 30 -7.89 12.48 14.26
C ASP A 30 -8.71 12.13 13.00
N ALA A 31 -8.55 10.89 12.53
CA ALA A 31 -9.32 10.29 11.42
C ALA A 31 -9.55 11.23 10.22
N PRO A 32 -8.48 11.81 9.64
CA PRO A 32 -8.63 12.76 8.54
C PRO A 32 -9.22 12.07 7.31
N THR A 33 -10.12 12.76 6.61
CA THR A 33 -10.77 12.25 5.40
C THR A 33 -10.26 12.97 4.16
N LEU A 34 -9.83 12.20 3.16
CA LEU A 34 -9.47 12.69 1.83
C LEU A 34 -10.34 12.01 0.78
N ARG A 35 -10.97 12.79 -0.08
CA ARG A 35 -11.74 12.29 -1.22
C ARG A 35 -10.92 12.47 -2.49
N ALA A 36 -10.77 11.40 -3.25
CA ALA A 36 -10.03 11.38 -4.50
C ALA A 36 -10.64 10.38 -5.49
N ALA A 37 -10.44 10.65 -6.77
CA ALA A 37 -10.68 9.68 -7.83
C ALA A 37 -9.86 8.41 -7.58
N GLU A 38 -10.40 7.26 -7.97
CA GLU A 38 -9.83 5.94 -7.65
C GLU A 38 -8.38 5.81 -8.14
N ASP A 39 -8.11 6.21 -9.38
CA ASP A 39 -6.79 6.12 -10.02
C ASP A 39 -5.72 7.01 -9.36
N VAL A 40 -6.14 8.02 -8.58
CA VAL A 40 -5.23 8.94 -7.88
C VAL A 40 -4.87 8.40 -6.47
N ARG A 41 -5.64 7.45 -5.94
CA ARG A 41 -5.43 6.93 -4.57
C ARG A 41 -4.07 6.28 -4.38
N PRO A 42 -3.53 5.43 -5.29
CA PRO A 42 -2.21 4.85 -5.12
C PRO A 42 -1.11 5.92 -5.02
N PHE A 43 -1.20 6.98 -5.81
CA PHE A 43 -0.28 8.12 -5.77
C PHE A 43 -0.34 8.85 -4.42
N LEU A 44 -1.54 9.12 -3.90
CA LEU A 44 -1.73 9.76 -2.59
C LEU A 44 -1.21 8.89 -1.45
N VAL A 45 -1.46 7.57 -1.50
CA VAL A 45 -0.96 6.62 -0.51
C VAL A 45 0.57 6.51 -0.57
N ALA A 46 1.18 6.54 -1.76
CA ALA A 46 2.63 6.62 -1.90
C ALA A 46 3.20 7.90 -1.29
N GLY A 47 2.53 9.05 -1.50
CA GLY A 47 2.84 10.31 -0.83
C GLY A 47 2.78 10.20 0.69
N LEU A 48 1.76 9.55 1.25
CA LEU A 48 1.65 9.31 2.70
C LEU A 48 2.78 8.42 3.21
N ALA A 49 3.16 7.37 2.47
CA ALA A 49 4.25 6.47 2.82
C ALA A 49 5.62 7.19 2.88
N VAL A 50 5.83 8.17 2.01
CA VAL A 50 7.07 8.97 1.96
C VAL A 50 7.04 10.12 2.97
N GLY A 51 5.96 10.89 3.02
CA GLY A 51 5.90 12.18 3.73
C GLY A 51 5.41 12.14 5.18
N SER A 52 4.70 11.08 5.61
CA SER A 52 4.14 11.04 6.97
C SER A 52 5.14 10.61 8.05
N GLY A 53 6.25 9.97 7.67
CA GLY A 53 7.18 9.34 8.60
C GLY A 53 6.62 8.11 9.34
N ARG A 54 5.38 7.70 9.06
CA ARG A 54 4.74 6.54 9.70
C ARG A 54 5.01 5.27 8.89
N ARG A 55 5.61 4.27 9.53
CA ARG A 55 5.88 2.97 8.91
C ARG A 55 5.64 1.84 9.92
N PRO A 56 5.03 0.72 9.51
CA PRO A 56 4.41 0.48 8.20
C PRO A 56 3.07 1.24 8.01
N LEU A 57 2.58 1.34 6.76
CA LEU A 57 1.21 1.77 6.46
C LEU A 57 0.36 0.55 6.07
N LEU A 58 -0.82 0.41 6.69
CA LEU A 58 -1.82 -0.58 6.30
C LEU A 58 -2.88 0.08 5.41
N VAL A 59 -2.99 -0.40 4.18
CA VAL A 59 -3.98 0.07 3.21
C VAL A 59 -5.08 -0.99 3.11
N VAL A 60 -6.30 -0.63 3.50
CA VAL A 60 -7.46 -1.54 3.46
C VAL A 60 -8.37 -1.14 2.31
N VAL A 61 -8.75 -2.11 1.50
CA VAL A 61 -9.67 -1.92 0.36
C VAL A 61 -10.77 -2.99 0.37
N PRO A 62 -11.92 -2.77 -0.29
CA PRO A 62 -13.11 -3.59 -0.08
C PRO A 62 -13.01 -5.05 -0.55
N THR A 63 -12.13 -5.37 -1.51
CA THR A 63 -12.07 -6.70 -2.14
C THR A 63 -10.62 -7.14 -2.39
N ALA A 64 -10.41 -8.45 -2.56
CA ALA A 64 -9.11 -9.01 -2.91
C ALA A 64 -8.59 -8.45 -4.25
N VAL A 65 -9.45 -8.33 -5.27
CA VAL A 65 -9.08 -7.76 -6.57
C VAL A 65 -8.64 -6.30 -6.44
N ALA A 66 -9.34 -5.50 -5.62
CA ALA A 66 -8.92 -4.13 -5.34
C ALA A 66 -7.57 -4.09 -4.59
N ALA A 67 -7.31 -5.06 -3.70
CA ALA A 67 -6.05 -5.14 -2.97
C ALA A 67 -4.88 -5.45 -3.90
N GLN A 68 -5.07 -6.40 -4.82
CA GLN A 68 -4.08 -6.75 -5.85
C GLN A 68 -3.75 -5.55 -6.74
N ARG A 69 -4.77 -4.87 -7.28
CA ARG A 69 -4.59 -3.66 -8.11
C ARG A 69 -3.86 -2.55 -7.35
N MET A 70 -4.33 -2.23 -6.14
CA MET A 70 -3.68 -1.22 -5.29
C MET A 70 -2.22 -1.58 -5.00
N ALA A 71 -1.92 -2.87 -4.74
CA ALA A 71 -0.55 -3.31 -4.50
C ALA A 71 0.31 -3.16 -5.77
N GLU A 72 -0.19 -3.54 -6.94
CA GLU A 72 0.51 -3.37 -8.22
C GLU A 72 0.81 -1.90 -8.53
N ASP A 73 -0.18 -1.02 -8.36
CA ASP A 73 -0.01 0.41 -8.54
C ASP A 73 1.02 0.98 -7.54
N LEU A 74 0.92 0.62 -6.26
CA LEU A 74 1.87 1.07 -5.25
C LEU A 74 3.30 0.56 -5.50
N ARG A 75 3.48 -0.64 -6.06
CA ARG A 75 4.82 -1.13 -6.46
C ARG A 75 5.43 -0.28 -7.56
N THR A 76 4.60 0.31 -8.43
CA THR A 76 5.06 1.25 -9.47
C THR A 76 5.61 2.53 -8.86
N TRP A 77 5.00 3.03 -7.78
CA TRP A 77 5.42 4.26 -7.09
C TRP A 77 6.56 4.04 -6.08
N LEU A 78 6.53 2.95 -5.30
CA LEU A 78 7.39 2.71 -4.14
C LEU A 78 8.46 1.64 -4.36
N GLY A 79 8.36 0.88 -5.45
CA GLY A 79 9.19 -0.29 -5.72
C GLY A 79 8.63 -1.58 -5.09
N ALA A 80 8.94 -2.71 -5.74
CA ALA A 80 8.39 -4.02 -5.37
C ALA A 80 8.68 -4.44 -3.91
N ALA A 81 9.88 -4.13 -3.41
CA ALA A 81 10.31 -4.51 -2.06
C ALA A 81 9.57 -3.74 -0.95
N ALA A 82 9.04 -2.54 -1.24
CA ALA A 82 8.39 -1.69 -0.25
C ALA A 82 6.92 -2.05 0.02
N VAL A 83 6.32 -2.90 -0.82
CA VAL A 83 4.88 -3.21 -0.80
C VAL A 83 4.69 -4.71 -0.63
N ALA A 84 3.80 -5.09 0.30
CA ALA A 84 3.40 -6.47 0.53
C ALA A 84 1.87 -6.56 0.57
N GLU A 85 1.30 -7.53 -0.13
CA GLU A 85 -0.14 -7.81 -0.10
C GLU A 85 -0.40 -8.89 0.95
N LEU A 86 -1.31 -8.62 1.90
CA LEU A 86 -1.78 -9.60 2.87
C LEU A 86 -3.08 -10.22 2.36
N PRO A 87 -3.07 -11.42 1.74
CA PRO A 87 -4.27 -11.97 1.12
C PRO A 87 -5.29 -12.39 2.18
N ALA A 88 -6.58 -12.25 1.84
CA ALA A 88 -7.67 -12.81 2.62
C ALA A 88 -7.64 -14.35 2.56
N TRP A 89 -8.28 -15.00 3.52
CA TRP A 89 -8.56 -16.43 3.42
C TRP A 89 -9.63 -16.69 2.37
N GLU A 90 -9.46 -17.77 1.60
CA GLU A 90 -10.47 -18.25 0.65
C GLU A 90 -11.61 -18.97 1.35
N THR A 91 -11.36 -19.50 2.55
CA THR A 91 -12.35 -20.14 3.39
C THR A 91 -13.02 -19.15 4.34
N LEU A 92 -14.26 -19.43 4.70
CA LEU A 92 -15.01 -18.61 5.64
C LEU A 92 -14.68 -18.98 7.10
N PRO A 93 -14.93 -18.07 8.06
CA PRO A 93 -14.87 -18.42 9.47
C PRO A 93 -15.72 -19.66 9.77
N PHE A 94 -15.13 -20.62 10.50
CA PHE A 94 -15.73 -21.90 10.92
C PHE A 94 -15.98 -22.93 9.81
N GLU A 95 -15.52 -22.68 8.59
CA GLU A 95 -15.50 -23.70 7.55
C GLU A 95 -14.52 -24.83 7.93
N ARG A 96 -14.94 -26.10 7.77
CA ARG A 96 -14.13 -27.28 8.10
C ARG A 96 -13.20 -27.68 6.95
N VAL A 97 -12.59 -26.69 6.31
CA VAL A 97 -11.62 -26.84 5.23
C VAL A 97 -10.48 -25.88 5.53
N SER A 98 -9.25 -26.36 5.37
CA SER A 98 -8.07 -25.51 5.49
C SER A 98 -7.98 -24.58 4.27
N PRO A 99 -7.53 -23.32 4.45
CA PRO A 99 -7.19 -22.46 3.32
C PRO A 99 -6.16 -23.09 2.37
N ASP A 100 -5.91 -22.47 1.23
CA ASP A 100 -4.85 -22.91 0.35
C ASP A 100 -3.46 -22.71 0.99
N VAL A 101 -2.56 -23.70 0.83
CA VAL A 101 -1.21 -23.65 1.43
C VAL A 101 -0.41 -22.46 0.89
N ALA A 102 -0.59 -22.06 -0.37
CA ALA A 102 0.09 -20.90 -0.92
C ALA A 102 -0.40 -19.60 -0.26
N THR A 103 -1.70 -19.49 0.05
CA THR A 103 -2.24 -18.34 0.78
C THR A 103 -1.76 -18.30 2.22
N MET A 104 -1.71 -19.44 2.91
CA MET A 104 -1.08 -19.52 4.24
C MET A 104 0.38 -19.04 4.19
N GLY A 105 1.16 -19.54 3.22
CA GLY A 105 2.56 -19.18 3.04
C GLY A 105 2.78 -17.68 2.81
N ARG A 106 2.02 -17.07 1.88
CA ARG A 106 2.08 -15.63 1.61
C ARG A 106 1.74 -14.80 2.85
N ARG A 107 0.73 -15.19 3.62
CA ARG A 107 0.38 -14.48 4.87
C ARG A 107 1.50 -14.56 5.89
N LEU A 108 2.10 -15.72 6.07
CA LEU A 108 3.24 -15.91 6.98
C LEU A 108 4.45 -15.08 6.54
N GLU A 109 4.73 -14.99 5.23
CA GLU A 109 5.79 -14.14 4.69
C GLU A 109 5.59 -12.67 5.08
N VAL A 110 4.37 -12.13 4.90
CA VAL A 110 4.05 -10.74 5.27
C VAL A 110 4.22 -10.51 6.77
N VAL A 111 3.67 -11.39 7.61
CA VAL A 111 3.78 -11.27 9.07
C VAL A 111 5.24 -11.36 9.53
N SER A 112 6.03 -12.27 8.94
CA SER A 112 7.47 -12.40 9.21
C SER A 112 8.23 -11.12 8.85
N ARG A 113 7.98 -10.55 7.66
CA ARG A 113 8.58 -9.27 7.23
C ARG A 113 8.25 -8.13 8.20
N LEU A 114 7.01 -8.06 8.67
CA LEU A 114 6.58 -7.03 9.63
C LEU A 114 7.29 -7.21 10.98
N ALA A 115 7.39 -8.44 11.49
CA ALA A 115 8.07 -8.74 12.75
C ALA A 115 9.57 -8.41 12.71
N LEU A 116 10.20 -8.50 11.54
CA LEU A 116 11.63 -8.21 11.34
C LEU A 116 11.91 -6.74 10.96
N SER A 117 10.87 -5.93 10.73
CA SER A 117 10.99 -4.53 10.29
C SER A 117 11.07 -3.50 11.44
N SER A 118 11.32 -3.96 12.67
CA SER A 118 11.47 -3.16 13.89
C SER A 118 12.68 -2.23 13.87
#